data_AF-A0A8T2KSE9-F1
#
_entry.id   AF-A0A8T2KSE9-F1
#
_cell.length_a   1.000
_cell.length_b   1.000
_cell.length_c   1.000
_cell.angle_alpha   90.00
_cell.angle_beta   90.00
_cell.angle_gamma   90.00
#
_symmetry.space_group_name_H-M   'P 1'
#
loop_
_entity.id
_entity.type
_entity.pdbx_description
1 polymer ?
#
loop_
_entity_poly.entity_id
_entity_poly.type
_entity_poly.pdbx_seq_one_letter_code
_entity_poly.pdbx_strand_id
1 'polypeptide(L)'
;MWSYPVFMDCVCVWTGVLKAVLLLSFLTSSIGIDEPGPERELEPEPELELEPELELEPEPELEPEPEPEPELELEPVPVPGPDPLPEPEPELVNNEALKHIINVIHKHASEVFAVTGSTSEDSPDISQHAVAVRITKNECLTPGLTSPIETDLQSNEFINAINNKEVFITKHVIAAKYKNKKHSEYRLLIENDQAVIKTLLELTVGRNENDCVIFYTYNSPCLKTCLNETKYLGQKARDDTRVAKGKTPNETYRYIIPFLDILKNHKGPKAFVFKKVYREDKGNITLREQFDKLNKTIPLYQCNDNCKLWKDDPVDFISFLLAVLALLVLRFYKSFPKS
;
A
#
# COMPACT_ATOMS: atom_id res chain seq x y z
N MET A 1 -20.36 29.40 48.79
CA MET A 1 -21.22 28.40 49.45
C MET A 1 -21.92 27.63 48.32
N TRP A 2 -21.45 26.39 48.04
CA TRP A 2 -22.12 25.19 47.46
C TRP A 2 -23.14 25.40 46.31
N SER A 3 -23.21 24.65 45.20
CA SER A 3 -22.74 23.31 44.82
C SER A 3 -22.93 23.08 43.31
N TYR A 4 -22.21 22.12 42.74
CA TYR A 4 -22.47 21.48 41.42
C TYR A 4 -23.74 20.60 41.42
N PRO A 5 -24.25 20.18 40.24
CA PRO A 5 -24.02 18.82 39.70
C PRO A 5 -23.66 18.85 38.19
N VAL A 6 -22.79 18.05 37.54
CA VAL A 6 -22.36 16.62 37.52
C VAL A 6 -23.35 15.65 36.81
N PHE A 7 -22.89 15.15 35.65
CA PHE A 7 -23.14 13.86 34.97
C PHE A 7 -24.58 13.35 34.82
N MET A 8 -25.13 13.33 33.58
CA MET A 8 -26.07 12.28 33.16
C MET A 8 -26.37 12.22 31.64
N ASP A 9 -25.41 12.15 30.72
CA ASP A 9 -25.73 12.01 29.27
C ASP A 9 -24.81 11.02 28.53
N CYS A 10 -24.80 9.75 28.95
CA CYS A 10 -24.05 8.70 28.23
C CYS A 10 -24.77 7.35 28.08
N VAL A 11 -26.04 7.22 28.49
CA VAL A 11 -26.76 5.93 28.48
C VAL A 11 -27.81 5.82 27.35
N CYS A 12 -28.21 6.91 26.70
CA CYS A 12 -29.29 6.88 25.70
C CYS A 12 -28.86 6.54 24.25
N VAL A 13 -27.56 6.57 23.93
CA VAL A 13 -27.09 6.36 22.54
C VAL A 13 -26.96 4.87 22.18
N TRP A 14 -26.68 3.99 23.15
CA TRP A 14 -26.48 2.56 22.90
C TRP A 14 -27.78 1.76 22.74
N THR A 15 -28.89 2.18 23.35
CA THR A 15 -30.18 1.48 23.25
C THR A 15 -30.91 1.69 21.91
N GLY A 16 -30.54 2.73 21.15
CA GLY A 16 -31.11 3.00 19.82
C GLY A 16 -30.50 2.15 18.71
N VAL A 17 -29.19 1.92 18.76
CA VAL A 17 -28.45 1.16 17.73
C VAL A 17 -28.80 -0.33 17.77
N LEU A 18 -28.97 -0.91 18.97
CA LEU A 18 -29.29 -2.33 19.12
C LEU A 18 -30.73 -2.68 18.67
N LYS A 19 -31.68 -1.73 18.79
CA LYS A 19 -33.06 -1.90 18.29
C LYS A 19 -33.17 -1.82 16.77
N ALA A 20 -32.30 -1.05 16.11
CA ALA A 20 -32.27 -0.96 14.65
C ALA A 20 -31.68 -2.23 13.99
N VAL A 21 -30.69 -2.87 14.63
CA VAL A 21 -30.07 -4.12 14.14
C VAL A 21 -31.02 -5.32 14.30
N LEU A 22 -31.86 -5.34 15.34
CA LEU A 22 -32.85 -6.40 15.55
C LEU A 22 -34.10 -6.29 14.64
N LEU A 23 -34.40 -5.11 14.08
CA LEU A 23 -35.52 -4.95 13.13
C LEU A 23 -35.14 -5.34 11.69
N LEU A 24 -33.87 -5.29 11.32
CA LEU A 24 -33.39 -5.69 9.99
C LEU A 24 -33.24 -7.21 9.82
N SER A 25 -33.23 -7.98 10.92
CA SER A 25 -33.19 -9.45 10.90
C SER A 25 -34.56 -10.11 10.72
N PHE A 26 -35.67 -9.35 10.81
CA PHE A 26 -37.03 -9.89 10.68
C PHE A 26 -37.69 -9.69 9.31
N LEU A 27 -37.08 -8.97 8.36
CA LEU A 27 -37.69 -8.65 7.05
C LEU A 27 -37.18 -9.48 5.86
N THR A 28 -36.37 -10.52 6.08
CA THR A 28 -35.94 -11.43 4.99
C THR A 28 -36.67 -12.78 4.98
N SER A 29 -37.68 -13.00 5.83
CA SER A 29 -38.50 -14.21 5.84
C SER A 29 -39.88 -13.96 5.23
N SER A 30 -39.97 -13.88 3.90
CA SER A 30 -41.16 -14.32 3.13
C SER A 30 -41.07 -13.91 1.66
N ILE A 31 -40.38 -14.70 0.83
CA ILE A 31 -40.76 -14.86 -0.57
C ILE A 31 -40.71 -16.37 -0.84
N GLY A 32 -41.90 -16.98 -0.80
CA GLY A 32 -42.14 -18.32 -1.31
C GLY A 32 -42.32 -18.26 -2.83
N ILE A 33 -41.78 -19.27 -3.52
CA ILE A 33 -42.08 -19.57 -4.91
C ILE A 33 -42.37 -21.07 -4.96
N ASP A 34 -43.59 -21.40 -5.37
CA ASP A 34 -44.09 -22.75 -5.61
C ASP A 34 -43.46 -23.39 -6.87
N GLU A 35 -43.16 -24.69 -6.76
CA GLU A 35 -42.94 -25.69 -7.83
C GLU A 35 -44.30 -26.09 -8.51
N PRO A 36 -44.42 -26.95 -9.59
CA PRO A 36 -43.50 -28.03 -10.03
C PRO A 36 -43.38 -28.36 -11.55
N GLY A 37 -42.41 -29.23 -11.86
CA GLY A 37 -42.48 -30.30 -12.88
C GLY A 37 -41.53 -30.19 -14.10
N PRO A 38 -41.17 -31.29 -14.81
CA PRO A 38 -41.36 -32.73 -14.54
C PRO A 38 -40.07 -33.57 -14.52
N GLU A 39 -40.26 -34.83 -14.12
CA GLU A 39 -39.35 -35.99 -14.06
C GLU A 39 -38.33 -36.11 -15.19
N ARG A 40 -37.10 -36.49 -14.83
CA ARG A 40 -36.21 -37.28 -15.70
C ARG A 40 -35.71 -38.50 -14.96
N GLU A 41 -35.77 -39.59 -15.71
CA GLU A 41 -35.46 -40.95 -15.33
C GLU A 41 -33.97 -41.16 -15.02
N LEU A 42 -33.80 -42.13 -14.12
CA LEU A 42 -32.60 -42.78 -13.63
C LEU A 42 -31.52 -43.08 -14.70
N GLU A 43 -30.28 -42.76 -14.37
CA GLU A 43 -29.12 -43.55 -14.79
C GLU A 43 -28.39 -44.10 -13.54
N PRO A 44 -27.88 -45.33 -13.61
CA PRO A 44 -27.39 -46.07 -12.45
C PRO A 44 -26.03 -45.55 -11.95
N GLU A 45 -25.87 -45.53 -10.62
CA GLU A 45 -24.59 -45.33 -9.94
C GLU A 45 -23.62 -46.46 -10.30
N PRO A 46 -22.37 -46.17 -10.67
CA PRO A 46 -21.32 -47.18 -10.70
C PRO A 46 -20.94 -47.55 -9.26
N GLU A 47 -20.95 -48.86 -9.01
CA GLU A 47 -20.57 -49.51 -7.76
C GLU A 47 -19.17 -49.07 -7.30
N LEU A 48 -19.07 -48.71 -6.02
CA LEU A 48 -17.84 -48.42 -5.31
C LEU A 48 -16.96 -49.68 -5.26
N GLU A 49 -15.94 -49.73 -6.12
CA GLU A 49 -14.85 -50.69 -5.98
C GLU A 49 -13.93 -50.27 -4.82
N LEU A 50 -14.13 -50.96 -3.70
CA LEU A 50 -13.13 -51.51 -2.77
C LEU A 50 -11.93 -50.59 -2.44
N GLU A 51 -12.02 -49.94 -1.29
CA GLU A 51 -10.84 -49.53 -0.54
C GLU A 51 -10.02 -50.79 -0.16
N PRO A 52 -8.68 -50.78 -0.31
CA PRO A 52 -7.86 -51.84 0.22
C PRO A 52 -7.85 -51.76 1.76
N GLU A 53 -8.14 -52.90 2.40
CA GLU A 53 -7.89 -53.11 3.83
C GLU A 53 -6.42 -52.78 4.11
N LEU A 54 -6.19 -51.67 4.82
CA LEU A 54 -4.90 -51.36 5.40
C LEU A 54 -4.60 -52.42 6.47
N GLU A 55 -3.64 -53.29 6.17
CA GLU A 55 -3.03 -54.17 7.15
C GLU A 55 -2.52 -53.32 8.32
N LEU A 56 -3.03 -53.63 9.51
CA LEU A 56 -2.65 -53.03 10.78
C LEU A 56 -1.14 -53.18 10.98
N GLU A 57 -0.43 -52.05 11.02
CA GLU A 57 0.91 -52.02 11.58
C GLU A 57 0.88 -52.53 13.03
N PRO A 58 1.91 -53.27 13.48
CA PRO A 58 1.93 -53.83 14.83
C PRO A 58 1.92 -52.71 15.87
N GLU A 59 1.12 -52.87 16.92
CA GLU A 59 1.18 -52.01 18.10
C GLU A 59 2.62 -51.93 18.59
N PRO A 60 3.20 -50.73 18.75
CA PRO A 60 4.52 -50.59 19.34
C PRO A 60 4.44 -51.07 20.80
N GLU A 61 5.33 -51.99 21.17
CA GLU A 61 5.53 -52.36 22.56
C GLU A 61 5.81 -51.10 23.38
N LEU A 62 4.99 -50.89 24.41
CA LEU A 62 5.10 -49.78 25.34
C LEU A 62 6.52 -49.74 25.91
N GLU A 63 7.29 -48.72 25.55
CA GLU A 63 8.52 -48.40 26.25
C GLU A 63 8.22 -48.20 27.74
N PRO A 64 9.11 -48.65 28.64
CA PRO A 64 8.91 -48.50 30.08
C PRO A 64 8.71 -47.03 30.43
N GLU A 65 7.73 -46.76 31.31
CA GLU A 65 7.51 -45.41 31.84
C GLU A 65 8.84 -44.84 32.35
N PRO A 66 9.24 -43.63 31.91
CA PRO A 66 10.46 -43.02 32.39
C PRO A 66 10.36 -42.80 33.89
N GLU A 67 11.41 -43.20 34.62
CA GLU A 67 11.57 -42.83 36.02
C GLU A 67 11.40 -41.31 36.17
N PRO A 68 10.73 -40.83 37.23
CA PRO A 68 10.48 -39.40 37.42
C PRO A 68 11.80 -38.64 37.39
N GLU A 69 11.92 -37.72 36.43
CA GLU A 69 13.06 -36.81 36.36
C GLU A 69 13.19 -36.06 37.70
N PRO A 70 14.41 -35.85 38.18
CA PRO A 70 14.64 -35.06 39.38
C PRO A 70 14.00 -33.68 39.21
N GLU A 71 13.20 -33.25 40.18
CA GLU A 71 12.62 -31.91 40.24
C GLU A 71 13.74 -30.88 40.04
N LEU A 72 13.80 -30.31 38.83
CA LEU A 72 14.70 -29.22 38.52
C LEU A 72 14.31 -28.06 39.42
N GLU A 73 15.20 -27.71 40.34
CA GLU A 73 15.13 -26.45 41.07
C GLU A 73 14.97 -25.34 40.04
N LEU A 74 13.79 -24.72 40.03
CA LEU A 74 13.42 -23.68 39.08
C LEU A 74 14.50 -22.60 39.10
N GLU A 75 15.21 -22.45 37.98
CA GLU A 75 16.07 -21.30 37.78
C GLU A 75 15.24 -20.04 38.04
N PRO A 76 15.80 -19.04 38.75
CA PRO A 76 15.07 -17.84 39.09
C PRO A 76 14.48 -17.23 37.82
N VAL A 77 13.14 -17.11 37.80
CA VAL A 77 12.40 -16.52 36.69
C VAL A 77 13.09 -15.21 36.31
N PRO A 78 13.50 -15.03 35.04
CA PRO A 78 14.14 -13.80 34.62
C PRO A 78 13.24 -12.65 35.03
N VAL A 79 13.76 -11.76 35.89
CA VAL A 79 13.04 -10.56 36.29
C VAL A 79 12.61 -9.86 35.00
N PRO A 80 11.32 -9.53 34.81
CA PRO A 80 10.87 -8.82 33.63
C PRO A 80 11.80 -7.63 33.41
N GLY A 81 12.49 -7.64 32.27
CA GLY A 81 13.39 -6.55 31.92
C GLY A 81 12.62 -5.23 31.96
N PRO A 82 13.30 -4.09 32.22
CA PRO A 82 12.66 -2.79 32.12
C PRO A 82 11.93 -2.69 30.79
N ASP A 83 10.66 -2.30 30.84
CA ASP A 83 9.80 -2.15 29.67
C ASP A 83 10.56 -1.34 28.61
N PRO A 84 10.63 -1.81 27.34
CA PRO A 84 11.32 -1.09 26.28
C PRO A 84 10.78 0.34 26.23
N LEU A 85 11.69 1.32 26.29
CA LEU A 85 11.33 2.72 26.11
C LEU A 85 10.50 2.86 24.82
N PRO A 86 9.42 3.67 24.84
CA PRO A 86 8.61 3.91 23.65
C PRO A 86 9.50 4.33 22.49
N GLU A 87 9.36 3.67 21.36
CA GLU A 87 10.09 4.03 20.14
C GLU A 87 9.74 5.47 19.76
N PRO A 88 10.74 6.33 19.44
CA PRO A 88 10.47 7.73 19.12
C PRO A 88 9.55 7.85 17.90
N GLU A 89 8.56 8.72 18.00
CA GLU A 89 7.62 8.98 16.91
C GLU A 89 8.39 9.50 15.67
N PRO A 90 8.09 9.00 14.46
CA PRO A 90 8.82 9.40 13.26
C PRO A 90 8.63 10.90 12.96
N GLU A 91 9.73 11.59 12.70
CA GLU A 91 9.68 13.00 12.30
C GLU A 91 9.04 13.16 10.91
N LEU A 92 7.97 13.98 10.85
CA LEU A 92 7.26 14.28 9.61
C LEU A 92 7.94 15.44 8.86
N VAL A 93 7.91 15.35 7.53
CA VAL A 93 8.37 16.42 6.63
C VAL A 93 7.43 17.62 6.74
N ASN A 94 7.97 18.83 6.76
CA ASN A 94 7.17 20.06 6.76
C ASN A 94 6.43 20.22 5.42
N ASN A 95 5.11 20.44 5.44
CA ASN A 95 4.30 20.54 4.22
C ASN A 95 4.71 21.68 3.27
N GLU A 96 5.20 22.80 3.80
CA GLU A 96 5.68 23.94 3.00
C GLU A 96 7.05 23.67 2.39
N ALA A 97 7.96 23.06 3.15
CA ALA A 97 9.24 22.59 2.62
C ALA A 97 9.01 21.54 1.52
N LEU A 98 8.13 20.57 1.78
CA LEU A 98 7.72 19.56 0.80
C LEU A 98 7.15 20.22 -0.46
N LYS A 99 6.23 21.18 -0.31
CA LYS A 99 5.66 21.93 -1.44
C LYS A 99 6.76 22.62 -2.26
N HIS A 100 7.73 23.25 -1.61
CA HIS A 100 8.84 23.90 -2.29
C HIS A 100 9.69 22.90 -3.09
N ILE A 101 10.06 21.76 -2.48
CA ILE A 101 10.83 20.69 -3.13
C ILE A 101 10.08 20.12 -4.35
N ILE A 102 8.78 19.82 -4.19
CA ILE A 102 7.96 19.31 -5.29
C ILE A 102 7.82 20.35 -6.41
N ASN A 103 7.78 21.65 -6.10
CA ASN A 103 7.78 22.68 -7.13
C ASN A 103 9.08 22.72 -7.92
N VAL A 104 10.24 22.53 -7.28
CA VAL A 104 11.54 22.43 -7.97
C VAL A 104 11.58 21.22 -8.88
N ILE A 105 11.15 20.05 -8.39
CA ILE A 105 11.03 18.83 -9.18
C ILE A 105 10.07 19.06 -10.36
N HIS A 106 8.91 19.66 -10.11
CA HIS A 106 7.91 19.88 -11.14
C HIS A 106 8.42 20.83 -12.23
N LYS A 107 9.05 21.94 -11.84
CA LYS A 107 9.64 22.92 -12.76
C LYS A 107 10.66 22.26 -13.68
N HIS A 108 11.73 21.70 -13.13
CA HIS A 108 12.85 21.22 -13.94
C HIS A 108 12.62 19.85 -14.55
N ALA A 109 12.06 18.91 -13.78
CA ALA A 109 11.89 17.55 -14.26
C ALA A 109 10.70 17.47 -15.24
N SER A 110 9.55 18.09 -14.94
CA SER A 110 8.37 17.95 -15.83
C SER A 110 8.55 18.65 -17.17
N GLU A 111 9.29 19.76 -17.24
CA GLU A 111 9.67 20.41 -18.50
C GLU A 111 10.46 19.45 -19.39
N VAL A 112 11.51 18.82 -18.85
CA VAL A 112 12.32 17.83 -19.57
C VAL A 112 11.49 16.62 -19.98
N PHE A 113 10.62 16.11 -19.09
CA PHE A 113 9.75 14.98 -19.41
C PHE A 113 8.69 15.32 -20.48
N ALA A 114 8.24 16.57 -20.58
CA ALA A 114 7.28 17.01 -21.58
C ALA A 114 7.88 17.18 -22.98
N VAL A 115 9.12 17.68 -23.07
CA VAL A 115 9.80 17.95 -24.36
C VAL A 115 10.11 16.67 -25.15
N THR A 116 10.24 15.51 -24.48
CA THR A 116 10.58 14.23 -25.15
C THR A 116 9.41 13.50 -25.82
N GLY A 117 8.23 14.13 -25.89
CA GLY A 117 6.95 13.51 -26.29
C GLY A 117 6.58 13.57 -27.78
N SER A 118 7.52 13.72 -28.71
CA SER A 118 7.21 13.72 -30.15
C SER A 118 8.11 12.76 -30.93
N THR A 119 7.61 11.55 -31.18
CA THR A 119 7.52 10.89 -32.50
C THR A 119 7.21 9.39 -32.32
N SER A 120 6.28 8.90 -33.14
CA SER A 120 5.71 7.55 -33.25
C SER A 120 4.47 7.23 -32.38
N GLU A 121 3.41 6.93 -33.11
CA GLU A 121 2.05 6.58 -32.73
C GLU A 121 2.01 5.26 -31.95
N ASP A 122 1.60 5.34 -30.67
CA ASP A 122 0.76 4.38 -29.93
C ASP A 122 1.01 4.52 -28.43
N SER A 123 0.35 5.50 -27.79
CA SER A 123 -0.18 5.45 -26.42
C SER A 123 -0.33 6.86 -25.86
N PRO A 124 -1.49 7.26 -25.29
CA PRO A 124 -1.66 8.53 -24.60
C PRO A 124 -1.07 8.45 -23.17
N ASP A 125 0.19 8.05 -23.07
CA ASP A 125 0.95 7.97 -21.82
C ASP A 125 1.49 9.37 -21.52
N ILE A 126 0.69 10.14 -20.81
CA ILE A 126 1.09 11.44 -20.27
C ILE A 126 2.25 11.16 -19.29
N SER A 127 3.48 11.43 -19.74
CA SER A 127 4.80 11.23 -19.12
C SER A 127 4.82 10.75 -17.65
N GLN A 128 4.55 9.46 -17.42
CA GLN A 128 4.80 8.84 -16.11
C GLN A 128 6.30 8.96 -15.77
N HIS A 129 6.62 9.56 -14.63
CA HIS A 129 7.98 9.74 -14.16
C HIS A 129 8.05 9.69 -12.63
N ALA A 130 9.21 9.28 -12.13
CA ALA A 130 9.50 9.23 -10.71
C ALA A 130 10.86 9.90 -10.46
N VAL A 131 10.97 10.58 -9.33
CA VAL A 131 12.18 11.25 -8.86
C VAL A 131 12.28 10.98 -7.37
N ALA A 132 13.42 10.52 -6.87
CA ALA A 132 13.67 10.50 -5.43
C ALA A 132 14.84 11.40 -5.11
N VAL A 133 14.71 12.14 -4.01
CA VAL A 133 15.71 13.10 -3.57
C VAL A 133 16.17 12.82 -2.15
N ARG A 134 17.46 13.07 -1.90
CA ARG A 134 18.07 13.07 -0.57
C ARG A 134 18.62 14.45 -0.27
N ILE A 135 18.15 15.02 0.83
CA ILE A 135 18.53 16.35 1.30
C ILE A 135 18.75 16.34 2.80
N THR A 136 19.36 17.38 3.34
CA THR A 136 19.60 17.48 4.77
C THR A 136 18.29 17.55 5.55
N LYS A 137 18.32 17.11 6.82
CA LYS A 137 17.18 17.25 7.74
C LYS A 137 16.64 18.68 7.78
N ASN A 138 17.52 19.68 7.81
CA ASN A 138 17.14 21.09 7.88
C ASN A 138 16.37 21.55 6.63
N GLU A 139 16.77 21.09 5.44
CA GLU A 139 16.07 21.38 4.17
C GLU A 139 14.65 20.78 4.14
N CYS A 140 14.40 19.67 4.84
CA CYS A 140 13.06 19.09 4.96
C CYS A 140 12.18 19.73 6.03
N LEU A 141 12.77 20.44 6.98
CA LEU A 141 12.04 21.09 8.08
C LEU A 141 11.88 22.60 7.86
N THR A 142 12.66 23.20 6.96
CA THR A 142 12.69 24.64 6.68
C THR A 142 12.34 24.93 5.22
N PRO A 143 11.32 25.75 4.93
CA PRO A 143 10.98 26.13 3.56
C PRO A 143 12.10 26.92 2.87
N GLY A 144 12.30 26.68 1.56
CA GLY A 144 13.11 27.56 0.69
C GLY A 144 14.58 27.18 0.49
N LEU A 145 15.03 25.99 0.91
CA LEU A 145 16.42 25.54 0.74
C LEU A 145 16.49 24.25 -0.11
N THR A 146 16.88 24.36 -1.39
CA THR A 146 16.96 23.21 -2.33
C THR A 146 18.09 23.34 -3.37
N SER A 147 19.14 24.11 -3.09
CA SER A 147 20.18 24.41 -4.10
C SER A 147 20.88 23.18 -4.71
N PRO A 148 21.12 22.06 -3.99
CA PRO A 148 21.79 20.91 -4.60
C PRO A 148 20.89 20.12 -5.56
N ILE A 149 19.59 19.97 -5.23
CA ILE A 149 18.63 19.28 -6.10
C ILE A 149 18.43 20.05 -7.40
N GLU A 150 18.25 21.37 -7.31
CA GLU A 150 18.01 22.22 -8.48
C GLU A 150 19.18 22.12 -9.47
N THR A 151 20.41 22.11 -8.97
CA THR A 151 21.61 21.94 -9.79
C THR A 151 21.60 20.60 -10.52
N ASP A 152 21.30 19.50 -9.82
CA ASP A 152 21.27 18.16 -10.42
C ASP A 152 20.17 18.04 -11.50
N LEU A 153 18.99 18.61 -11.27
CA LEU A 153 17.86 18.58 -12.21
C LEU A 153 18.02 19.50 -13.43
N GLN A 154 18.91 20.49 -13.36
CA GLN A 154 19.24 21.37 -14.49
C GLN A 154 20.42 20.85 -15.34
N SER A 155 21.09 19.80 -14.88
CA SER A 155 22.30 19.29 -15.52
C SER A 155 22.03 18.70 -16.92
N ASN A 156 23.02 18.82 -17.81
CA ASN A 156 22.95 18.19 -19.13
C ASN A 156 22.93 16.66 -19.00
N GLU A 157 23.59 16.13 -17.97
CA GLU A 157 23.59 14.72 -17.61
C GLU A 157 22.18 14.22 -17.31
N PHE A 158 21.41 14.98 -16.52
CA PHE A 158 20.01 14.67 -16.24
C PHE A 158 19.19 14.67 -17.53
N ILE A 159 19.28 15.74 -18.32
CA ILE A 159 18.54 15.88 -19.58
C ILE A 159 18.85 14.70 -20.53
N ASN A 160 20.13 14.37 -20.70
CA ASN A 160 20.57 13.28 -21.58
C ASN A 160 20.09 11.91 -21.07
N ALA A 161 20.24 11.63 -19.77
CA ALA A 161 19.78 10.38 -19.19
C ALA A 161 18.25 10.20 -19.39
N ILE A 162 17.47 11.25 -19.11
CA ILE A 162 16.03 11.22 -19.30
C ILE A 162 15.65 11.07 -20.78
N ASN A 163 16.33 11.76 -21.70
CA ASN A 163 16.10 11.63 -23.14
C ASN A 163 16.35 10.19 -23.61
N ASN A 164 17.45 9.59 -23.17
CA ASN A 164 17.85 8.21 -23.48
C ASN A 164 17.04 7.15 -22.72
N LYS A 165 16.06 7.57 -21.90
CA LYS A 165 15.25 6.71 -21.02
C LYS A 165 16.12 5.92 -20.02
N GLU A 166 17.31 6.41 -19.68
CA GLU A 166 18.18 5.84 -18.66
C GLU A 166 17.70 6.22 -17.27
N VAL A 167 18.22 5.54 -16.25
CA VAL A 167 17.99 5.94 -14.86
C VAL A 167 19.09 6.93 -14.49
N PHE A 168 18.71 8.16 -14.16
CA PHE A 168 19.64 9.18 -13.70
C PHE A 168 19.96 8.96 -12.23
N ILE A 169 21.23 9.08 -11.85
CA ILE A 169 21.71 8.82 -10.48
C ILE A 169 22.78 9.85 -10.11
N THR A 170 22.55 10.55 -9.01
CA THR A 170 23.52 11.39 -8.30
C THR A 170 23.45 11.13 -6.79
N LYS A 171 24.24 11.85 -6.01
CA LYS A 171 24.19 11.79 -4.53
C LYS A 171 22.96 12.46 -3.91
N HIS A 172 22.21 13.28 -4.66
CA HIS A 172 21.00 13.94 -4.16
C HIS A 172 19.74 13.56 -4.93
N VAL A 173 19.85 13.09 -6.18
CA VAL A 173 18.71 12.85 -7.06
C VAL A 173 18.89 11.53 -7.78
N ILE A 174 17.85 10.71 -7.76
CA ILE A 174 17.64 9.65 -8.75
C ILE A 174 16.35 9.93 -9.51
N ALA A 175 16.32 9.63 -10.81
CA ALA A 175 15.15 9.88 -11.64
C ALA A 175 14.98 8.83 -12.74
N ALA A 176 13.73 8.48 -13.05
CA ALA A 176 13.41 7.54 -14.11
C ALA A 176 12.08 7.91 -14.77
N LYS A 177 11.96 7.57 -16.06
CA LYS A 177 10.69 7.57 -16.81
C LYS A 177 10.30 6.16 -17.24
N TYR A 178 9.08 5.99 -17.73
CA TYR A 178 8.62 4.72 -18.27
C TYR A 178 9.54 4.18 -19.38
N LYS A 179 9.89 2.89 -19.32
CA LYS A 179 10.68 2.19 -20.37
C LYS A 179 10.34 0.71 -20.37
N ASN A 180 10.18 0.11 -21.56
CA ASN A 180 10.02 -1.34 -21.74
C ASN A 180 8.95 -1.98 -20.83
N LYS A 181 7.76 -1.36 -20.74
CA LYS A 181 6.65 -1.82 -19.86
C LYS A 181 6.99 -1.80 -18.36
N LYS A 182 8.08 -1.15 -17.96
CA LYS A 182 8.44 -0.87 -16.56
C LYS A 182 8.04 0.56 -16.22
N HIS A 183 7.23 0.68 -15.17
CA HIS A 183 6.81 1.95 -14.61
C HIS A 183 7.98 2.65 -13.92
N SER A 184 7.93 3.98 -13.90
CA SER A 184 9.01 4.83 -13.43
C SER A 184 9.40 4.55 -11.98
N GLU A 185 8.41 4.28 -11.12
CA GLU A 185 8.60 3.98 -9.70
C GLU A 185 9.32 2.65 -9.52
N TYR A 186 8.93 1.63 -10.30
CA TYR A 186 9.63 0.36 -10.30
C TYR A 186 11.09 0.57 -10.70
N ARG A 187 11.35 1.28 -11.81
CA ARG A 187 12.71 1.55 -12.31
C ARG A 187 13.58 2.33 -11.31
N LEU A 188 12.95 3.24 -10.56
CA LEU A 188 13.63 4.05 -9.55
C LEU A 188 14.01 3.25 -8.30
N LEU A 189 13.19 2.25 -7.95
CA LEU A 189 13.43 1.38 -6.81
C LEU A 189 14.34 0.21 -7.21
N ILE A 190 14.14 -0.35 -8.41
CA ILE A 190 14.83 -1.51 -8.96
C ILE A 190 14.99 -1.39 -10.48
N GLU A 191 16.20 -1.58 -10.94
CA GLU A 191 16.48 -1.78 -12.36
C GLU A 191 17.51 -2.90 -12.51
N ASN A 192 17.28 -3.85 -13.41
CA ASN A 192 18.17 -4.99 -13.65
C ASN A 192 18.59 -5.72 -12.35
N ASP A 193 17.60 -5.99 -11.49
CA ASP A 193 17.77 -6.67 -10.19
C ASP A 193 18.67 -5.96 -9.17
N GLN A 194 19.05 -4.71 -9.47
CA GLN A 194 19.74 -3.83 -8.54
C GLN A 194 18.75 -2.88 -7.90
N ALA A 195 18.78 -2.80 -6.57
CA ALA A 195 17.98 -1.84 -5.82
C ALA A 195 18.54 -0.43 -6.01
N VAL A 196 18.12 0.26 -7.07
CA VAL A 196 18.62 1.59 -7.44
C VAL A 196 18.47 2.59 -6.30
N ILE A 197 17.37 2.55 -5.54
CA ILE A 197 17.15 3.43 -4.39
C ILE A 197 18.26 3.31 -3.33
N LYS A 198 18.94 2.15 -3.22
CA LYS A 198 20.10 1.99 -2.35
C LYS A 198 21.22 2.94 -2.71
N THR A 199 21.41 3.27 -3.98
CA THR A 199 22.46 4.22 -4.38
C THR A 199 22.25 5.58 -3.71
N LEU A 200 21.00 6.05 -3.62
CA LEU A 200 20.67 7.29 -2.93
C LEU A 200 20.92 7.19 -1.41
N LEU A 201 20.70 6.03 -0.80
CA LEU A 201 20.83 5.80 0.65
C LEU A 201 22.26 5.44 1.10
N GLU A 202 23.02 4.74 0.26
CA GLU A 202 24.29 4.09 0.59
C GLU A 202 25.51 4.87 0.08
N LEU A 203 25.37 5.81 -0.85
CA LEU A 203 26.48 6.70 -1.26
C LEU A 203 27.06 7.42 -0.03
N THR A 204 28.27 6.99 0.35
CA THR A 204 28.94 7.31 1.62
C THR A 204 29.38 8.76 1.74
N VAL A 205 29.65 9.44 0.62
CA VAL A 205 30.07 10.84 0.60
C VAL A 205 28.90 11.74 1.01
N GLY A 206 29.03 12.38 2.18
CA GLY A 206 28.02 13.28 2.72
C GLY A 206 26.79 12.57 3.29
N ARG A 207 26.89 11.27 3.60
CA ARG A 207 25.79 10.49 4.21
C ARG A 207 25.54 10.96 5.64
N ASN A 208 24.31 11.39 5.91
CA ASN A 208 23.78 11.50 7.26
C ASN A 208 22.50 10.67 7.33
N GLU A 209 22.47 9.71 8.24
CA GLU A 209 21.32 8.80 8.43
C GLU A 209 20.03 9.51 8.85
N ASN A 210 20.15 10.76 9.32
CA ASN A 210 19.04 11.66 9.62
C ASN A 210 18.63 12.54 8.43
N ASP A 211 19.29 12.43 7.28
CA ASP A 211 18.90 13.14 6.06
C ASP A 211 17.48 12.77 5.67
N CYS A 212 16.83 13.63 4.92
CA CYS A 212 15.48 13.42 4.48
C CYS A 212 15.45 12.74 3.10
N VAL A 213 14.53 11.80 2.92
CA VAL A 213 14.35 11.07 1.65
C VAL A 213 12.92 11.24 1.15
N ILE A 214 12.76 11.86 -0.01
CA ILE A 214 11.45 12.09 -0.62
C ILE A 214 11.38 11.32 -1.93
N PHE A 215 10.42 10.40 -2.02
CA PHE A 215 10.09 9.67 -3.24
C PHE A 215 8.90 10.34 -3.91
N TYR A 216 9.11 11.01 -5.03
CA TYR A 216 8.08 11.69 -5.81
C TYR A 216 7.71 10.91 -7.07
N THR A 217 6.42 10.90 -7.39
CA THR A 217 5.92 10.34 -8.64
C THR A 217 4.79 11.16 -9.28
N TYR A 218 4.78 11.14 -10.61
CA TYR A 218 3.77 11.77 -11.45
C TYR A 218 3.01 10.72 -12.28
N ASN A 219 1.69 10.86 -12.32
CA ASN A 219 0.77 9.96 -13.05
C ASN A 219 0.85 8.49 -12.60
N SER A 220 1.12 8.25 -11.32
CA SER A 220 1.26 6.95 -10.66
C SER A 220 1.43 7.14 -9.13
N PRO A 221 1.46 6.11 -8.27
CA PRO A 221 1.41 4.68 -8.54
C PRO A 221 0.05 4.22 -9.08
N CYS A 222 0.03 3.12 -9.85
CA CYS A 222 -1.20 2.53 -10.39
C CYS A 222 -1.63 1.25 -9.67
N LEU A 223 -2.92 0.92 -9.77
CA LEU A 223 -3.51 -0.28 -9.16
C LEU A 223 -3.20 -1.56 -9.93
N LYS A 224 -2.99 -1.46 -11.25
CA LYS A 224 -2.81 -2.64 -12.11
C LYS A 224 -1.47 -3.34 -11.91
N THR A 225 -0.42 -2.60 -11.54
CA THR A 225 0.95 -3.12 -11.44
C THR A 225 1.68 -2.62 -10.21
N CYS A 226 1.76 -1.31 -9.97
CA CYS A 226 2.56 -0.75 -8.88
C CYS A 226 2.04 -1.15 -7.49
N LEU A 227 0.72 -1.19 -7.31
CA LEU A 227 0.07 -1.50 -6.03
C LEU A 227 -0.74 -2.81 -6.05
N ASN A 228 -0.39 -3.74 -6.95
CA ASN A 228 -1.13 -5.00 -7.08
C ASN A 228 -0.45 -6.17 -6.36
N GLU A 229 -0.74 -6.32 -5.07
CA GLU A 229 -0.21 -7.39 -4.23
C GLU A 229 -0.58 -8.79 -4.74
N THR A 230 -1.84 -9.02 -5.10
CA THR A 230 -2.31 -10.33 -5.58
C THR A 230 -1.58 -10.78 -6.84
N LYS A 231 -1.41 -9.86 -7.80
CA LYS A 231 -0.64 -10.14 -9.03
C LYS A 231 0.82 -10.42 -8.73
N TYR A 232 1.41 -9.70 -7.77
CA TYR A 232 2.76 -9.95 -7.30
C TYR A 232 2.91 -11.35 -6.72
N LEU A 233 2.09 -11.72 -5.74
CA LEU A 233 2.15 -13.04 -5.09
C LEU A 233 1.94 -14.17 -6.08
N GLY A 234 0.96 -14.04 -6.98
CA GLY A 234 0.73 -15.04 -8.02
C GLY A 234 1.89 -15.19 -9.00
N GLN A 235 2.57 -14.09 -9.36
CA GLN A 235 3.75 -14.15 -10.22
C GLN A 235 4.96 -14.73 -9.49
N LYS A 236 5.17 -14.33 -8.23
CA LYS A 236 6.24 -14.86 -7.38
C LYS A 236 6.12 -16.37 -7.22
N ALA A 237 4.93 -16.89 -6.88
CA ALA A 237 4.70 -18.33 -6.75
C ALA A 237 5.01 -19.10 -8.05
N ARG A 238 4.66 -18.53 -9.22
CA ARG A 238 5.02 -19.11 -10.52
C ARG A 238 6.52 -19.11 -10.74
N ASP A 239 7.20 -18.03 -10.42
CA ASP A 239 8.65 -17.90 -10.57
C ASP A 239 9.39 -18.84 -9.61
N ASP A 240 8.95 -18.97 -8.34
CA ASP A 240 9.48 -19.94 -7.37
C ASP A 240 9.33 -21.37 -7.89
N THR A 241 8.18 -21.71 -8.48
CA THR A 241 7.95 -23.02 -9.12
C THR A 241 8.88 -23.25 -10.32
N ARG A 242 9.22 -22.20 -11.09
CA ARG A 242 10.16 -22.30 -12.21
C ARG A 242 11.58 -22.54 -11.72
N VAL A 243 12.00 -21.81 -10.68
CA VAL A 243 13.30 -21.97 -10.05
C VAL A 243 13.45 -23.37 -9.47
N ALA A 244 12.42 -23.89 -8.79
CA ALA A 244 12.39 -25.27 -8.30
C ALA A 244 12.53 -26.32 -9.43
N LYS A 245 12.16 -25.95 -10.67
CA LYS A 245 12.34 -26.78 -11.88
C LYS A 245 13.66 -26.48 -12.62
N GLY A 246 14.60 -25.77 -12.00
CA GLY A 246 15.89 -25.39 -12.60
C GLY A 246 15.78 -24.37 -13.74
N LYS A 247 14.64 -23.67 -13.87
CA LYS A 247 14.42 -22.66 -14.91
C LYS A 247 14.63 -21.26 -14.34
N THR A 248 15.05 -20.34 -15.20
CA THR A 248 15.15 -18.93 -14.85
C THR A 248 13.75 -18.34 -14.55
N PRO A 249 13.63 -17.50 -13.50
CA PRO A 249 12.39 -16.78 -13.23
C PRO A 249 12.11 -15.76 -14.34
N ASN A 250 10.84 -15.39 -14.52
CA ASN A 250 10.46 -14.40 -15.53
C ASN A 250 10.63 -12.95 -15.01
N GLU A 251 10.62 -12.73 -13.69
CA GLU A 251 10.90 -11.44 -13.03
C GLU A 251 10.05 -10.26 -13.58
N THR A 252 8.78 -10.55 -13.87
CA THR A 252 7.87 -9.58 -14.50
C THR A 252 7.06 -8.76 -13.49
N TYR A 253 7.26 -8.98 -12.19
CA TYR A 253 6.52 -8.28 -11.16
C TYR A 253 7.00 -6.83 -10.99
N ARG A 254 6.07 -5.90 -10.74
CA ARG A 254 6.32 -4.45 -10.68
C ARG A 254 5.71 -3.79 -9.43
N TYR A 255 5.43 -4.60 -8.41
CA TYR A 255 4.84 -4.18 -7.15
C TYR A 255 5.89 -3.47 -6.30
N ILE A 256 5.61 -2.23 -5.89
CA ILE A 256 6.63 -1.33 -5.34
C ILE A 256 6.74 -1.38 -3.82
N ILE A 257 5.68 -1.79 -3.12
CA ILE A 257 5.60 -1.70 -1.64
C ILE A 257 6.76 -2.43 -0.94
N PRO A 258 7.14 -3.68 -1.29
CA PRO A 258 8.25 -4.37 -0.62
C PRO A 258 9.59 -3.66 -0.78
N PHE A 259 9.77 -2.90 -1.86
CA PHE A 259 11.01 -2.17 -2.12
C PHE A 259 11.07 -0.84 -1.39
N LEU A 260 9.92 -0.34 -0.92
CA LEU A 260 9.84 0.81 -0.04
C LEU A 260 10.20 0.47 1.40
N ASP A 261 10.19 -0.82 1.78
CA ASP A 261 10.60 -1.26 3.12
C ASP A 261 12.04 -0.87 3.46
N ILE A 262 12.88 -0.64 2.46
CA ILE A 262 14.23 -0.12 2.69
C ILE A 262 14.24 1.24 3.42
N LEU A 263 13.18 2.03 3.25
CA LEU A 263 13.03 3.33 3.90
C LEU A 263 12.47 3.20 5.32
N LYS A 264 11.95 2.03 5.73
CA LYS A 264 11.50 1.83 7.13
C LYS A 264 12.65 2.02 8.11
N ASN A 265 13.82 1.48 7.78
CA ASN A 265 15.04 1.57 8.59
C ASN A 265 15.76 2.93 8.49
N HIS A 266 15.28 3.83 7.63
CA HIS A 266 15.86 5.16 7.49
C HIS A 266 15.42 6.07 8.66
N LYS A 267 16.37 6.64 9.39
CA LYS A 267 16.10 7.39 10.64
C LYS A 267 15.53 8.79 10.37
N GLY A 268 15.98 9.45 9.31
CA GLY A 268 15.51 10.79 8.98
C GLY A 268 14.10 10.84 8.40
N PRO A 269 13.54 12.05 8.21
CA PRO A 269 12.22 12.24 7.65
C PRO A 269 12.09 11.59 6.26
N LYS A 270 10.94 11.01 5.99
CA LYS A 270 10.68 10.31 4.72
C LYS A 270 9.26 10.54 4.24
N ALA A 271 9.11 10.65 2.92
CA ALA A 271 7.81 10.88 2.30
C ALA A 271 7.70 10.15 0.96
N PHE A 272 6.56 9.52 0.73
CA PHE A 272 6.12 9.12 -0.60
C PHE A 272 5.13 10.17 -1.10
N VAL A 273 5.37 10.76 -2.25
CA VAL A 273 4.60 11.89 -2.78
C VAL A 273 4.09 11.55 -4.17
N PHE A 274 2.79 11.74 -4.39
CA PHE A 274 2.22 11.65 -5.73
C PHE A 274 1.48 12.93 -6.09
N LYS A 275 1.60 13.34 -7.35
CA LYS A 275 0.83 14.47 -7.90
C LYS A 275 -0.47 14.03 -8.56
N LYS A 276 -0.41 12.97 -9.37
CA LYS A 276 -1.59 12.43 -10.07
C LYS A 276 -1.52 10.92 -10.03
N VAL A 277 -2.67 10.28 -9.90
CA VAL A 277 -2.82 8.84 -10.09
C VAL A 277 -3.12 8.54 -11.54
N TYR A 278 -2.87 7.30 -11.95
CA TYR A 278 -3.17 6.85 -13.30
C TYR A 278 -4.65 7.09 -13.62
N ARG A 279 -4.94 7.61 -14.81
CA ARG A 279 -6.28 8.10 -15.16
C ARG A 279 -7.38 7.05 -15.05
N GLU A 280 -7.07 5.78 -15.30
CA GLU A 280 -8.02 4.65 -15.23
C GLU A 280 -8.30 4.22 -13.78
N ASP A 281 -7.42 4.60 -12.84
CA ASP A 281 -7.60 4.27 -11.43
C ASP A 281 -8.38 5.38 -10.69
N LYS A 282 -8.69 6.50 -11.34
CA LYS A 282 -9.43 7.61 -10.73
C LYS A 282 -10.84 7.15 -10.34
N GLY A 283 -11.19 7.39 -9.07
CA GLY A 283 -12.50 7.00 -8.52
C GLY A 283 -12.63 5.51 -8.21
N ASN A 284 -11.56 4.71 -8.40
CA ASN A 284 -11.56 3.32 -7.99
C ASN A 284 -11.45 3.22 -6.46
N ILE A 285 -12.42 2.58 -5.82
CA ILE A 285 -12.49 2.42 -4.37
C ILE A 285 -11.26 1.67 -3.80
N THR A 286 -10.71 0.71 -4.55
CA THR A 286 -9.54 -0.08 -4.13
C THR A 286 -8.28 0.80 -4.04
N LEU A 287 -8.25 1.94 -4.73
CA LEU A 287 -7.13 2.89 -4.65
C LEU A 287 -6.92 3.39 -3.23
N ARG A 288 -8.01 3.68 -2.52
CA ARG A 288 -7.99 4.14 -1.13
C ARG A 288 -7.30 3.11 -0.25
N GLU A 289 -7.76 1.86 -0.31
CA GLU A 289 -7.21 0.75 0.49
C GLU A 289 -5.71 0.54 0.24
N GLN A 290 -5.27 0.59 -1.02
CA GLN A 290 -3.85 0.44 -1.35
C GLN A 290 -3.03 1.64 -0.88
N PHE A 291 -3.60 2.84 -0.89
CA PHE A 291 -2.93 4.04 -0.39
C PHE A 291 -2.83 4.02 1.12
N ASP A 292 -3.83 3.48 1.83
CA ASP A 292 -3.76 3.27 3.28
C ASP A 292 -2.66 2.26 3.63
N LYS A 293 -2.53 1.16 2.86
CA LYS A 293 -1.39 0.23 2.99
C LYS A 293 -0.06 0.93 2.75
N LEU A 294 0.04 1.74 1.70
CA LEU A 294 1.26 2.48 1.39
C LEU A 294 1.62 3.49 2.50
N ASN A 295 0.63 4.21 3.02
CA ASN A 295 0.79 5.21 4.08
C ASN A 295 1.29 4.59 5.40
N LYS A 296 0.91 3.34 5.68
CA LYS A 296 1.42 2.56 6.82
C LYS A 296 2.90 2.18 6.67
N THR A 297 3.39 2.07 5.43
CA THR A 297 4.80 1.78 5.14
C THR A 297 5.65 3.04 5.17
N ILE A 298 5.18 4.11 4.53
CA ILE A 298 5.86 5.41 4.44
C ILE A 298 4.80 6.52 4.42
N PRO A 299 4.98 7.64 5.15
CA PRO A 299 4.08 8.79 5.07
C PRO A 299 3.79 9.20 3.63
N LEU A 300 2.54 9.04 3.22
CA LEU A 300 2.07 9.30 1.87
C LEU A 300 1.52 10.73 1.78
N TYR A 301 1.88 11.47 0.73
CA TYR A 301 1.40 12.83 0.49
C TYR A 301 0.83 12.96 -0.90
N GLN A 302 -0.31 13.65 -0.99
CA GLN A 302 -0.84 14.12 -2.26
C GLN A 302 -0.43 15.59 -2.45
N CYS A 303 0.36 15.88 -3.49
CA CYS A 303 0.83 17.23 -3.81
C CYS A 303 0.28 17.68 -5.16
N ASN A 304 -0.90 18.30 -5.12
CA ASN A 304 -1.49 19.03 -6.26
C ASN A 304 -0.96 20.48 -6.23
N ASP A 305 -1.80 21.45 -5.87
CA ASP A 305 -1.40 22.85 -5.62
C ASP A 305 -0.86 23.06 -4.20
N ASN A 306 -1.26 22.17 -3.29
CA ASN A 306 -0.79 22.07 -1.92
C ASN A 306 -0.49 20.61 -1.60
N CYS A 307 0.52 20.40 -0.77
CA CYS A 307 0.87 19.09 -0.24
C CYS A 307 0.02 18.79 1.00
N LYS A 308 -0.67 17.65 0.99
CA LYS A 308 -1.44 17.16 2.13
C LYS A 308 -0.97 15.75 2.47
N LEU A 309 -0.67 15.53 3.75
CA LEU A 309 -0.47 14.20 4.28
C LEU A 309 -1.75 13.39 4.08
N TRP A 310 -1.59 12.20 3.53
CA TRP A 310 -2.65 11.22 3.43
C TRP A 310 -3.01 10.76 4.83
N LYS A 311 -4.25 11.04 5.23
CA LYS A 311 -4.78 10.57 6.49
C LYS A 311 -5.72 9.42 6.22
N ASP A 312 -5.66 8.42 7.09
CA ASP A 312 -6.72 7.42 7.24
C ASP A 312 -7.91 8.12 7.91
N ASP A 313 -8.58 9.01 7.17
CA ASP A 313 -9.77 9.67 7.67
C ASP A 313 -10.93 8.65 7.63
N PRO A 314 -11.65 8.41 8.73
CA PRO A 314 -12.80 7.50 8.76
C PRO A 314 -14.03 8.03 8.00
N VAL A 315 -13.86 9.07 7.17
CA VAL A 315 -14.87 9.56 6.24
C VAL A 315 -14.98 8.58 5.07
N ASP A 316 -15.67 7.49 5.35
CA ASP A 316 -16.70 7.03 4.45
C ASP A 316 -17.89 6.40 5.17
N PHE A 317 -17.87 6.15 6.49
CA PHE A 317 -19.05 5.58 7.14
C PHE A 317 -20.24 6.57 7.18
N ILE A 318 -19.99 7.85 7.42
CA ILE A 318 -21.05 8.88 7.44
C ILE A 318 -21.51 9.24 6.03
N SER A 319 -20.60 9.40 5.07
CA SER A 319 -20.96 9.62 3.66
C SER A 319 -21.70 8.42 3.06
N PHE A 320 -21.27 7.19 3.39
CA PHE A 320 -21.96 5.96 3.04
C PHE A 320 -23.34 5.88 3.70
N LEU A 321 -23.46 6.19 5.00
CA LEU A 321 -24.74 6.23 5.71
C LEU A 321 -25.68 7.26 5.08
N LEU A 322 -25.18 8.44 4.73
CA LEU A 322 -25.95 9.49 4.06
C LEU A 322 -26.37 9.07 2.63
N ALA A 323 -25.51 8.38 1.88
CA ALA A 323 -25.83 7.86 0.56
C ALA A 323 -26.87 6.72 0.62
N VAL A 324 -26.74 5.82 1.59
CA VAL A 324 -27.70 4.74 1.86
C VAL A 324 -29.04 5.32 2.30
N LEU A 325 -29.05 6.30 3.22
CA LEU A 325 -30.25 7.00 3.65
C LEU A 325 -30.93 7.73 2.48
N ALA A 326 -30.17 8.42 1.63
CA ALA A 326 -30.71 9.09 0.45
C ALA A 326 -31.38 8.10 -0.53
N LEU A 327 -30.77 6.93 -0.76
CA LEU A 327 -31.36 5.87 -1.59
C LEU A 327 -32.63 5.28 -0.99
N LEU A 328 -32.67 5.10 0.34
CA LEU A 328 -33.88 4.65 1.04
C LEU A 328 -35.01 5.68 0.94
N VAL A 329 -34.72 6.97 1.16
CA VAL A 329 -35.70 8.06 1.02
C VAL A 329 -36.25 8.11 -0.42
N LEU A 330 -35.40 7.96 -1.43
CA LEU A 330 -35.83 7.93 -2.83
C LEU A 330 -36.69 6.71 -3.17
N ARG A 331 -36.43 5.55 -2.56
CA ARG A 331 -37.30 4.36 -2.70
C ARG A 331 -38.65 4.58 -2.04
N PHE A 332 -38.69 5.14 -0.83
CA PHE A 332 -39.93 5.47 -0.15
C PHE A 332 -40.77 6.52 -0.92
N TYR A 333 -40.13 7.55 -1.50
CA TYR A 333 -40.82 8.59 -2.25
C TYR A 333 -41.45 8.07 -3.55
N LYS A 334 -40.85 7.06 -4.20
CA LYS A 334 -41.40 6.40 -5.39
C LYS A 334 -42.57 5.45 -5.09
N SER A 335 -42.74 5.03 -3.83
CA SER A 335 -43.82 4.15 -3.41
C SER A 335 -45.12 4.89 -3.05
N PHE A 336 -45.13 6.22 -3.03
CA PHE A 336 -46.37 6.98 -2.86
C PHE A 336 -47.17 7.00 -4.18
N PRO A 337 -48.44 6.54 -4.18
CA PRO A 337 -49.30 6.69 -5.35
C PRO A 337 -49.52 8.18 -5.62
N LYS A 338 -49.31 8.60 -6.87
CA LYS A 338 -49.67 9.94 -7.33
C LYS A 338 -51.19 10.08 -7.19
N SER A 339 -51.64 10.99 -6.32
CA SER A 339 -53.04 11.37 -6.14
C SER A 339 -53.63 12.01 -7.38
#